data_AF-A0A966E0V1-F1
#
_entry.id   AF-A0A966E0V1-F1
#
_cell.length_a   1.000
_cell.length_b   1.000
_cell.length_c   1.000
_cell.angle_alpha   90.00
_cell.angle_beta   90.00
_cell.angle_gamma   90.00
#
_symmetry.space_group_name_H-M   'P 1'
#
loop_
_entity.id
_entity.type
_entity.pdbx_description
1 polymer ?
#
loop_
_entity_poly.entity_id
_entity_poly.type
_entity_poly.pdbx_seq_one_letter_code
_entity_poly.pdbx_strand_id
1 'polypeptide(L)'
;MTEYEMGDLLTSTTMAAGESFSLYISLLIAYLITSYMVGHKLTSTQSTIISSLYVVAAILPTWSVYTYMSRAIPVADALEKVNPGIIYGAQPMPRNIATVILVIGIFAALKFMWDVRHPKTE
;
A
#
# COMPACT_ATOMS: atom_id res chain seq x y z
N MET A 1 -24.96 -8.42 15.00
CA MET A 1 -24.79 -7.65 13.76
C MET A 1 -25.72 -8.26 12.73
N THR A 2 -26.61 -7.47 12.16
CA THR A 2 -27.50 -7.92 11.09
C THR A 2 -26.71 -8.16 9.80
N GLU A 3 -27.28 -8.91 8.86
CA GLU A 3 -26.66 -9.13 7.54
C GLU A 3 -26.34 -7.81 6.84
N TYR A 4 -27.26 -6.84 6.93
CA TYR A 4 -27.07 -5.49 6.38
C TYR A 4 -25.89 -4.77 7.04
N GLU A 5 -25.80 -4.78 8.38
CA GLU A 5 -24.68 -4.17 9.10
C GLU A 5 -23.33 -4.83 8.76
N MET A 6 -23.31 -6.15 8.56
CA MET A 6 -22.11 -6.87 8.12
C MET A 6 -21.69 -6.46 6.71
N GLY A 7 -22.65 -6.34 5.78
CA GLY A 7 -22.39 -5.89 4.42
C GLY A 7 -21.85 -4.45 4.36
N ASP A 8 -22.42 -3.56 5.16
CA ASP A 8 -21.96 -2.16 5.26
C ASP A 8 -20.56 -2.07 5.88
N LEU A 9 -20.29 -2.84 6.94
CA LEU A 9 -18.96 -2.91 7.54
C LEU A 9 -17.91 -3.47 6.58
N LEU A 10 -18.25 -4.52 5.82
CA LEU A 10 -17.36 -5.08 4.80
C LEU A 10 -17.07 -4.06 3.70
N THR A 11 -18.09 -3.34 3.25
CA THR A 11 -17.96 -2.34 2.18
C THR A 11 -17.11 -1.16 2.63
N SER A 12 -17.42 -0.57 3.79
CA SER A 12 -16.69 0.57 4.35
C SER A 12 -15.23 0.25 4.65
N THR A 13 -14.93 -0.93 5.21
CA THR A 13 -13.54 -1.37 5.44
C THR A 13 -12.77 -1.60 4.14
N THR A 14 -13.43 -2.16 3.11
CA THR A 14 -12.81 -2.36 1.80
C THR A 14 -12.53 -1.03 1.10
N MET A 15 -13.45 -0.06 1.19
CA MET A 15 -13.25 1.29 0.67
C MET A 15 -12.07 2.00 1.35
N ALA A 16 -11.97 1.93 2.68
CA ALA A 16 -10.85 2.51 3.43
C ALA A 16 -9.50 1.88 3.05
N ALA A 17 -9.47 0.57 2.74
CA ALA A 17 -8.30 -0.09 2.17
C ALA A 17 -7.94 0.49 0.78
N GLY A 18 -8.93 0.70 -0.08
CA GLY A 18 -8.76 1.30 -1.41
C GLY A 18 -8.23 2.74 -1.37
N GLU A 19 -8.72 3.55 -0.43
CA GLU A 19 -8.21 4.91 -0.18
C GLU A 19 -6.75 4.89 0.27
N SER A 20 -6.42 4.00 1.23
CA SER A 20 -5.06 3.83 1.72
C SER A 20 -4.10 3.39 0.60
N PHE A 21 -4.55 2.46 -0.25
CA PHE A 21 -3.80 2.02 -1.44
C PHE A 21 -3.58 3.19 -2.42
N SER A 22 -4.60 4.00 -2.67
CA SER A 22 -4.49 5.16 -3.56
C SER A 22 -3.47 6.17 -3.04
N LEU A 23 -3.49 6.46 -1.73
CA LEU A 23 -2.51 7.33 -1.08
C LEU A 23 -1.08 6.79 -1.23
N TYR A 24 -0.89 5.48 -1.04
CA TYR A 24 0.40 4.84 -1.27
C TYR A 24 0.90 5.07 -2.71
N ILE A 25 0.04 4.86 -3.72
CA ILE A 25 0.41 5.07 -5.12
C ILE A 25 0.78 6.53 -5.39
N SER A 26 0.04 7.49 -4.84
CA SER A 26 0.38 8.92 -4.96
C SER A 26 1.76 9.23 -4.39
N LEU A 27 2.08 8.72 -3.19
CA LEU A 27 3.39 8.90 -2.56
C LEU A 27 4.51 8.25 -3.37
N LEU A 28 4.28 7.03 -3.87
CA LEU A 28 5.21 6.30 -4.72
C LEU A 28 5.53 7.10 -5.99
N ILE A 29 4.51 7.55 -6.72
CA ILE A 29 4.68 8.32 -7.95
C ILE A 29 5.39 9.64 -7.67
N ALA A 30 4.98 10.39 -6.63
CA ALA A 30 5.62 11.65 -6.26
C ALA A 30 7.12 11.46 -5.96
N TYR A 31 7.46 10.40 -5.24
CA TYR A 31 8.85 10.06 -4.92
C TYR A 31 9.64 9.66 -6.17
N LEU A 32 9.08 8.85 -7.07
CA LEU A 32 9.73 8.44 -8.32
C LEU A 32 9.97 9.63 -9.25
N ILE A 33 8.97 10.51 -9.42
CA ILE A 33 9.11 11.75 -10.21
C ILE A 33 10.20 12.65 -9.61
N THR A 34 10.19 12.85 -8.29
CA THR A 34 11.22 13.64 -7.60
C THR A 34 12.60 13.03 -7.80
N SER A 35 12.72 11.72 -7.65
CA SER A 35 13.96 10.98 -7.88
C SER A 35 14.47 11.18 -9.30
N TYR A 36 13.61 11.05 -10.30
CA TYR A 36 13.96 11.22 -11.70
C TYR A 36 14.36 12.66 -12.06
N MET A 37 13.57 13.65 -11.63
CA MET A 37 13.76 15.05 -12.04
C MET A 37 14.94 15.73 -11.33
N VAL A 38 15.09 15.50 -10.03
CA VAL A 38 16.05 16.25 -9.20
C VAL A 38 17.02 15.36 -8.43
N GLY A 39 16.88 14.02 -8.49
CA GLY A 39 17.72 13.10 -7.72
C GLY A 39 19.22 13.32 -7.90
N HIS A 40 19.68 13.56 -9.13
CA HIS A 40 21.09 13.83 -9.46
C HIS A 40 21.63 15.14 -8.86
N LYS A 41 20.76 16.08 -8.47
CA LYS A 41 21.14 17.37 -7.86
C LYS A 41 21.14 17.33 -6.34
N LEU A 42 20.59 16.27 -5.73
CA LEU A 42 20.48 16.18 -4.28
C LEU A 42 21.83 15.81 -3.65
N THR A 43 22.18 16.53 -2.59
CA THR A 43 23.28 16.11 -1.70
C THR A 43 22.91 14.82 -0.98
N SER A 44 23.91 14.09 -0.46
CA SER A 44 23.65 12.84 0.26
C SER A 44 22.73 13.04 1.45
N THR A 45 22.92 14.12 2.22
CA THR A 45 22.04 14.46 3.34
C THR A 45 20.60 14.73 2.90
N GLN A 46 20.40 15.52 1.83
CA GLN A 46 19.05 15.82 1.32
C GLN A 46 18.32 14.54 0.87
N SER A 47 19.02 13.68 0.13
CA SER A 47 18.47 12.40 -0.31
C SER A 47 18.14 11.49 0.88
N THR A 48 19.01 11.38 1.88
CA THR A 48 18.70 10.57 3.08
C THR A 48 17.46 11.06 3.81
N ILE A 49 17.30 12.39 3.96
CA ILE A 49 16.11 12.97 4.60
C ILE A 49 14.85 12.64 3.79
N ILE A 50 14.85 12.91 2.47
CA ILE A 50 13.70 12.66 1.60
C ILE A 50 13.34 11.18 1.56
N SER A 51 14.33 10.28 1.43
CA SER A 51 14.12 8.83 1.46
C SER A 51 13.54 8.36 2.79
N SER A 52 14.02 8.89 3.91
CA SER A 52 13.52 8.51 5.24
C SER A 52 12.08 8.95 5.45
N LEU A 53 11.74 10.19 5.05
CA LEU A 53 10.38 10.71 5.10
C LEU A 53 9.44 9.90 4.19
N TYR A 54 9.89 9.55 2.99
CA TYR A 54 9.15 8.68 2.08
C TYR A 54 8.87 7.30 2.70
N VAL A 55 9.88 6.65 3.28
CA VAL A 55 9.70 5.33 3.92
C VAL A 55 8.65 5.39 5.02
N VAL A 56 8.75 6.36 5.93
CA VAL A 56 7.76 6.54 7.00
C VAL A 56 6.37 6.80 6.41
N ALA A 57 6.28 7.70 5.43
CA ALA A 57 5.01 8.05 4.79
C ALA A 57 4.40 6.89 4.00
N ALA A 58 5.20 6.00 3.41
CA ALA A 58 4.73 4.86 2.62
C ALA A 58 4.38 3.64 3.49
N ILE A 59 5.04 3.47 4.65
CA ILE A 59 4.72 2.41 5.62
C ILE A 59 3.30 2.61 6.17
N LEU A 60 2.91 3.84 6.50
CA LEU A 60 1.58 4.13 7.07
C LEU A 60 0.40 3.63 6.20
N PRO A 61 0.25 4.01 4.93
CA PRO A 61 -0.81 3.49 4.08
C PRO A 61 -0.66 1.99 3.80
N THR A 62 0.57 1.47 3.71
CA THR A 62 0.80 0.02 3.56
C THR A 62 0.23 -0.76 4.75
N TRP A 63 0.51 -0.29 5.97
CA TRP A 63 -0.03 -0.85 7.20
C TRP A 63 -1.56 -0.69 7.29
N SER A 64 -2.10 0.44 6.85
CA SER A 64 -3.54 0.68 6.80
C SER A 64 -4.23 -0.29 5.85
N VAL A 65 -3.71 -0.51 4.64
CA VAL A 65 -4.22 -1.52 3.69
C VAL A 65 -4.26 -2.90 4.35
N TYR A 66 -3.15 -3.33 4.96
CA TYR A 66 -3.09 -4.62 5.66
C TYR A 66 -4.13 -4.72 6.78
N THR A 67 -4.27 -3.65 7.57
CA THR A 67 -5.18 -3.62 8.73
C THR A 67 -6.64 -3.65 8.30
N TYR A 68 -7.03 -2.81 7.34
CA TYR A 68 -8.41 -2.76 6.84
C TYR A 68 -8.81 -4.07 6.17
N MET A 69 -7.95 -4.63 5.30
CA MET A 69 -8.22 -5.93 4.71
C MET A 69 -8.24 -7.07 5.74
N SER A 70 -7.43 -7.00 6.81
CA SER A 70 -7.48 -7.98 7.90
C SER A 70 -8.78 -7.92 8.70
N ARG A 71 -9.39 -6.74 8.81
CA ARG A 71 -10.71 -6.57 9.44
C ARG A 71 -11.85 -7.05 8.54
N ALA A 72 -11.70 -6.94 7.22
CA ALA A 72 -12.68 -7.37 6.24
C ALA A 72 -12.85 -8.91 6.18
N ILE A 73 -11.77 -9.67 6.35
CA ILE A 73 -11.76 -11.14 6.26
C ILE A 73 -12.79 -11.81 7.19
N PRO A 74 -12.77 -11.60 8.53
CA PRO A 74 -13.73 -12.28 9.41
C PRO A 74 -15.18 -11.87 9.15
N VAL A 75 -15.41 -10.66 8.61
CA VAL A 75 -16.76 -10.18 8.24
C VAL A 75 -17.24 -10.90 6.98
N ALA A 76 -16.38 -11.04 5.97
CA ALA A 76 -16.67 -11.83 4.78
C ALA A 76 -16.93 -13.30 5.12
N ASP A 77 -16.09 -13.93 5.95
CA ASP A 77 -16.29 -15.31 6.40
C ASP A 77 -17.62 -15.51 7.14
N ALA A 78 -18.09 -14.50 7.88
CA ALA A 78 -19.39 -14.54 8.54
C ALA A 78 -20.54 -14.41 7.54
N LEU A 79 -20.43 -13.54 6.55
CA LEU A 79 -21.44 -13.39 5.49
C LEU A 79 -21.55 -14.62 4.59
N GLU A 80 -20.44 -15.29 4.26
CA GLU A 80 -20.44 -16.53 3.47
C GLU A 80 -21.18 -17.67 4.18
N LYS A 81 -21.16 -17.69 5.52
CA LYS A 81 -21.93 -18.66 6.32
C LYS A 81 -23.43 -18.38 6.31
N VAL A 82 -23.82 -17.10 6.23
CA VAL A 82 -25.23 -16.67 6.18
C VAL A 82 -25.80 -16.86 4.77
N ASN A 83 -25.00 -16.59 3.74
CA ASN A 83 -25.39 -16.71 2.34
C ASN A 83 -24.49 -17.71 1.59
N PRO A 84 -24.70 -19.03 1.79
CA PRO A 84 -23.94 -20.05 1.09
C PRO A 84 -24.06 -19.87 -0.43
N GLY A 85 -22.93 -19.72 -1.12
CA GLY A 85 -22.86 -19.57 -2.58
C GLY A 85 -22.52 -18.16 -3.07
N ILE A 86 -22.49 -17.16 -2.19
CA ILE A 86 -21.96 -15.82 -2.49
C ILE A 86 -20.52 -15.73 -1.98
N ILE A 87 -19.58 -15.31 -2.82
CA ILE A 87 -18.18 -15.08 -2.44
C ILE A 87 -17.98 -13.58 -2.22
N TYR A 88 -17.55 -13.19 -1.01
CA TYR A 88 -17.43 -11.78 -0.63
C TYR A 88 -16.01 -11.20 -0.82
N GLY A 89 -15.07 -12.01 -1.33
CA GLY A 89 -13.79 -11.56 -1.92
C GLY A 89 -12.69 -11.16 -0.93
N ALA A 90 -12.98 -10.87 0.33
CA ALA A 90 -11.97 -10.58 1.34
C ALA A 90 -11.30 -11.89 1.81
N GLN A 91 -10.08 -12.13 1.36
CA GLN A 91 -9.35 -13.39 1.61
C GLN A 91 -7.93 -13.11 2.11
N PRO A 92 -7.34 -13.96 2.98
CA PRO A 92 -5.99 -13.77 3.50
C PRO A 92 -4.90 -13.72 2.41
N MET A 93 -5.05 -14.52 1.35
CA MET A 93 -4.04 -14.65 0.30
C MET A 93 -3.90 -13.36 -0.54
N PRO A 94 -4.97 -12.79 -1.15
CA PRO A 94 -4.88 -11.49 -1.82
C PRO A 94 -4.35 -10.36 -0.94
N ARG A 95 -4.76 -10.29 0.34
CA ARG A 95 -4.23 -9.32 1.30
C ARG A 95 -2.72 -9.43 1.46
N ASN A 96 -2.22 -10.65 1.66
CA ASN A 96 -0.79 -10.89 1.87
C ASN A 96 0.01 -10.53 0.61
N ILE A 97 -0.48 -10.92 -0.57
CA ILE A 97 0.14 -10.56 -1.85
C ILE A 97 0.20 -9.04 -2.02
N ALA A 98 -0.91 -8.33 -1.81
CA ALA A 98 -0.97 -6.88 -1.91
C ALA A 98 0.05 -6.23 -0.96
N THR A 99 0.10 -6.67 0.29
CA THR A 99 1.04 -6.14 1.29
C THR A 99 2.50 -6.36 0.88
N VAL A 100 2.84 -7.55 0.38
CA VAL A 100 4.19 -7.85 -0.12
C VAL A 100 4.56 -6.96 -1.31
N ILE A 101 3.64 -6.76 -2.25
CA ILE A 101 3.86 -5.88 -3.41
C ILE A 101 4.13 -4.43 -2.96
N LEU A 102 3.35 -3.92 -2.00
CA LEU A 102 3.55 -2.58 -1.45
C LEU A 102 4.93 -2.45 -0.77
N VAL A 103 5.33 -3.43 0.04
CA VAL A 103 6.65 -3.44 0.67
C VAL A 103 7.77 -3.49 -0.36
N ILE A 104 7.67 -4.37 -1.37
CA ILE A 104 8.64 -4.44 -2.47
C ILE A 104 8.70 -3.10 -3.22
N GLY A 105 7.55 -2.44 -3.42
CA GLY A 105 7.47 -1.14 -4.08
C GLY A 105 8.25 -0.04 -3.35
N ILE A 106 8.25 -0.03 -2.01
CA ILE A 106 9.06 0.89 -1.20
C ILE A 106 10.55 0.67 -1.49
N PHE A 107 11.02 -0.57 -1.44
CA PHE A 107 12.43 -0.88 -1.72
C PHE A 107 12.82 -0.60 -3.18
N ALA A 108 11.92 -0.89 -4.13
CA ALA A 108 12.14 -0.58 -5.53
C ALA A 108 12.28 0.93 -5.77
N ALA A 109 11.47 1.76 -5.09
CA ALA A 109 11.57 3.21 -5.18
C ALA A 109 12.88 3.74 -4.59
N LEU A 110 13.30 3.24 -3.42
CA LEU A 110 14.59 3.60 -2.83
C LEU A 110 15.77 3.22 -3.74
N LYS A 111 15.73 2.01 -4.31
CA LYS A 111 16.71 1.55 -5.29
C LYS A 111 16.71 2.45 -6.54
N PHE A 112 15.54 2.86 -7.03
CA PHE A 112 15.42 3.76 -8.16
C PHE A 112 16.11 5.11 -7.90
N MET A 113 15.87 5.73 -6.73
CA MET A 113 16.59 6.94 -6.32
C MET A 113 18.11 6.72 -6.28
N TRP A 114 18.54 5.57 -5.75
CA TRP A 114 19.96 5.22 -5.71
C TRP A 114 20.56 5.12 -7.12
N ASP A 115 19.90 4.43 -8.03
CA ASP A 115 20.34 4.22 -9.41
C ASP A 115 20.39 5.55 -10.19
N VAL A 116 19.43 6.46 -9.98
CA VAL A 116 19.47 7.82 -10.58
C VAL A 116 20.66 8.64 -10.06
N ARG A 117 21.06 8.45 -8.80
CA ARG A 117 22.20 9.16 -8.19
C ARG A 117 23.56 8.55 -8.54
N HIS A 118 23.59 7.29 -8.95
CA HIS A 118 24.81 6.56 -9.30
C HIS A 118 24.66 5.97 -10.70
N PRO A 119 24.60 6.80 -11.75
CA PRO A 119 24.51 6.31 -13.11
C PRO A 119 25.72 5.41 -13.38
N LYS A 120 25.47 4.20 -13.89
CA LYS A 120 26.54 3.30 -14.31
C LYS A 120 27.26 3.98 -15.49
N THR A 121 28.58 4.07 -15.40
CA THR A 121 29.41 4.35 -16.57
C THR A 121 29.27 3.14 -17.51
N GLU A 122 28.57 3.35 -18.62
CA GLU A 122 28.59 2.45 -19.78
C GLU A 122 29.96 2.45 -20.45
#